data_AF-A0A7J4CVH5-F1
#
_entry.id   AF-A0A7J4CVH5-F1
#
_cell.length_a   1.000
_cell.length_b   1.000
_cell.length_c   1.000
_cell.angle_alpha   90.00
_cell.angle_beta   90.00
_cell.angle_gamma   90.00
#
_symmetry.space_group_name_H-M   'P 1'
#
loop_
_entity.id
_entity.type
_entity.pdbx_description
1 polymer ?
#
loop_
_entity_poly.entity_id
_entity_poly.type
_entity_poly.pdbx_seq_one_letter_code
_entity_poly.pdbx_strand_id
1 'polypeptide(L)'
;MNNRMKSIFLTMIMIISAGAGMVAVPLAGATQVVITEAVQVVDDGANSRQSAVVADSEGNVHLVWAKNNQQLLYTMIDPRGITLIAPTQLNDNGAARTWHPDMAIDSLDRVHITWADKSGQHAIMYTAINPFQDDRDGSAATDGSITVVQDTIVEKRSNNRDWPAIAIDSRDNVHITWEDNFDQLDKFFQQPQIYYAMFEPNPAATQADVIFDSTLLTPIIGHKGHPDIAIDADDKVQVVWDDTRGGKVELTFIIDTSGSMYSEWADVCTVVYGGNFASGGSFQGIKPMLKNANMTVYETLYGLGNYMPGAASSGDCSSVSPNGANAQGPRTSPLGLYPGDDSGGIRKLPGTVYNGQTYS
;
A
#
# COMPACT_ATOMS: atom_id res chain seq x y z
N MET A 1 43.36 4.29 -47.48
CA MET A 1 42.98 2.87 -47.51
C MET A 1 42.60 2.49 -48.95
N ASN A 2 43.39 1.64 -49.62
CA ASN A 2 43.23 1.32 -51.04
C ASN A 2 41.86 0.65 -51.32
N ASN A 3 41.21 0.92 -52.46
CA ASN A 3 39.84 0.44 -52.74
C ASN A 3 39.71 -1.09 -52.63
N ARG A 4 40.78 -1.84 -52.95
CA ARG A 4 40.86 -3.29 -52.72
C ARG A 4 40.71 -3.68 -51.25
N MET A 5 41.31 -2.93 -50.32
CA MET A 5 41.23 -3.24 -48.88
C MET A 5 39.84 -2.94 -48.32
N LYS A 6 39.13 -1.94 -48.84
CA LYS A 6 37.73 -1.67 -48.47
C LYS A 6 36.80 -2.79 -48.92
N SER A 7 36.96 -3.28 -50.14
CA SER A 7 36.17 -4.43 -50.63
C SER A 7 36.45 -5.70 -49.85
N ILE A 8 37.71 -6.03 -49.57
CA ILE A 8 38.06 -7.22 -48.77
C ILE A 8 37.49 -7.14 -47.36
N PHE A 9 37.53 -5.97 -46.74
CA PHE A 9 36.96 -5.75 -45.40
C PHE A 9 35.44 -5.90 -45.39
N LEU A 10 34.75 -5.36 -46.39
CA LEU A 10 33.30 -5.49 -46.52
C LEU A 10 32.88 -6.95 -46.76
N THR A 11 33.63 -7.69 -47.58
CA THR A 11 33.38 -9.11 -47.81
C THR A 11 33.62 -9.94 -46.56
N MET A 12 34.65 -9.61 -45.76
CA MET A 12 34.87 -10.27 -44.47
C MET A 12 33.72 -10.01 -43.48
N ILE A 13 33.22 -8.78 -43.39
CA ILE A 13 32.07 -8.46 -42.52
C ILE A 13 30.82 -9.25 -42.95
N MET A 14 30.56 -9.36 -44.25
CA MET A 14 29.42 -10.13 -44.78
C MET A 14 29.54 -11.64 -44.53
N ILE A 15 30.77 -12.18 -44.55
CA ILE A 15 31.01 -13.61 -44.25
C ILE A 15 30.85 -13.87 -42.74
N ILE A 16 31.33 -12.95 -41.89
CA ILE A 16 31.17 -13.06 -40.43
C ILE A 16 29.70 -12.91 -40.02
N SER A 17 28.94 -12.01 -40.66
CA SER A 17 27.51 -11.87 -40.37
C SER A 17 26.67 -13.06 -40.86
N ALA A 18 27.06 -13.70 -41.97
CA ALA A 18 26.43 -14.96 -42.41
C ALA A 18 26.76 -16.14 -41.48
N GLY A 19 27.93 -16.12 -40.82
CA GLY A 19 28.31 -17.12 -39.82
C GLY A 19 27.62 -16.95 -38.46
N ALA A 20 27.27 -15.72 -38.08
CA ALA A 20 26.61 -15.43 -36.79
C ALA A 20 25.19 -16.03 -36.69
N GLY A 21 24.52 -16.24 -37.83
CA GLY A 21 23.21 -16.90 -37.89
C GLY A 21 23.25 -18.44 -37.84
N MET A 22 24.44 -19.05 -37.85
CA MET A 22 24.62 -20.51 -37.79
C MET A 22 25.13 -21.01 -36.44
N VAL A 23 25.28 -20.13 -35.45
CA VAL A 23 25.46 -20.57 -34.07
C VAL A 23 24.10 -21.11 -33.63
N ALA A 24 24.00 -22.44 -33.53
CA ALA A 24 22.90 -23.06 -32.83
C ALA A 24 22.88 -22.46 -31.42
N VAL A 25 21.91 -21.59 -31.15
CA VAL A 25 21.55 -21.24 -29.77
C VAL A 25 21.30 -22.60 -29.12
N PRO A 26 22.02 -22.98 -28.05
CA PRO A 26 21.65 -24.18 -27.34
C PRO A 26 20.18 -24.00 -26.99
N LEU A 27 19.31 -24.89 -27.48
CA LEU A 27 17.98 -24.99 -26.89
C LEU A 27 18.27 -25.26 -25.42
N ALA A 28 18.07 -24.26 -24.57
CA ALA A 28 17.92 -24.48 -23.16
C ALA A 28 16.77 -25.49 -23.07
N GLY A 29 17.11 -26.75 -22.83
CA GLY A 29 16.11 -27.76 -22.55
C GLY A 29 15.29 -27.19 -21.40
N ALA A 30 13.97 -27.13 -21.57
CA ALA A 30 13.10 -26.78 -20.47
C ALA A 30 13.54 -27.64 -19.29
N THR A 31 14.13 -27.01 -18.27
CA THR A 31 14.41 -27.67 -17.00
C THR A 31 13.07 -28.22 -16.58
N GLN A 32 13.00 -29.55 -16.49
CA GLN A 32 11.78 -30.23 -16.11
C GLN A 32 11.35 -29.59 -14.79
N VAL A 33 10.20 -28.90 -14.80
CA VAL A 33 9.63 -28.35 -13.57
C VAL A 33 9.28 -29.57 -12.73
N VAL A 34 10.18 -29.93 -11.83
CA VAL A 34 9.92 -30.97 -10.84
C VAL A 34 8.94 -30.34 -9.88
N ILE A 35 7.66 -30.65 -10.06
CA ILE A 35 6.65 -30.36 -9.05
C ILE A 35 6.97 -31.32 -7.90
N THR A 36 7.78 -30.86 -6.96
CA THR A 36 7.99 -31.56 -5.70
C THR A 36 6.73 -31.43 -4.84
N GLU A 37 6.56 -32.34 -3.89
CA GLU A 37 5.56 -32.14 -2.85
C GLU A 37 5.84 -30.84 -2.07
N ALA A 38 4.83 -30.34 -1.35
CA ALA A 38 5.00 -29.15 -0.53
C ALA A 38 6.14 -29.36 0.47
N VAL A 39 7.10 -28.43 0.49
CA VAL A 39 8.22 -28.44 1.44
C VAL A 39 7.75 -27.79 2.74
N GLN A 40 7.78 -28.55 3.84
CA GLN A 40 7.47 -28.03 5.16
C GLN A 40 8.70 -27.31 5.73
N VAL A 41 8.57 -26.02 6.00
CA VAL A 41 9.67 -25.18 6.52
C VAL A 41 9.79 -25.28 8.04
N VAL A 42 8.67 -25.29 8.76
CA VAL A 42 8.64 -25.37 10.23
C VAL A 42 7.40 -26.15 10.71
N ASP A 43 7.55 -26.89 11.82
CA ASP A 43 6.48 -27.61 12.51
C ASP A 43 6.57 -27.42 14.04
N ASP A 44 6.47 -26.17 14.49
CA ASP A 44 6.67 -25.81 15.89
C ASP A 44 5.37 -25.51 16.65
N GLY A 45 4.22 -25.66 15.98
CA GLY A 45 2.90 -25.30 16.52
C GLY A 45 2.74 -23.81 16.84
N ALA A 46 3.68 -22.97 16.42
CA ALA A 46 3.62 -21.53 16.65
C ALA A 46 2.73 -20.85 15.62
N ASN A 47 2.30 -19.63 15.94
CA ASN A 47 1.54 -18.80 15.02
C ASN A 47 2.49 -18.08 14.06
N SER A 48 2.91 -18.76 12.99
CA SER A 48 3.76 -18.22 11.94
C SER A 48 2.90 -17.62 10.82
N ARG A 49 3.10 -16.33 10.51
CA ARG A 49 2.33 -15.56 9.52
C ARG A 49 3.22 -14.56 8.80
N GLN A 50 2.67 -13.94 7.74
CA GLN A 50 3.28 -12.79 7.05
C GLN A 50 4.72 -13.11 6.60
N SER A 51 4.84 -14.00 5.62
CA SER A 51 6.13 -14.43 5.10
C SER A 51 6.49 -13.70 3.81
N ALA A 52 7.78 -13.42 3.61
CA ALA A 52 8.35 -13.01 2.34
C ALA A 52 9.41 -14.03 1.90
N VAL A 53 9.62 -14.12 0.58
CA VAL A 53 10.48 -15.12 -0.06
C VAL A 53 11.21 -14.51 -1.25
N VAL A 54 12.52 -14.78 -1.35
CA VAL A 54 13.34 -14.47 -2.53
C VAL A 54 14.28 -15.63 -2.83
N ALA A 55 14.93 -15.58 -3.99
CA ALA A 55 15.97 -16.54 -4.37
C ALA A 55 17.29 -15.81 -4.67
N ASP A 56 18.40 -16.42 -4.29
CA ASP A 56 19.74 -15.94 -4.63
C ASP A 56 20.21 -16.39 -6.03
N SER A 57 21.40 -15.96 -6.42
CA SER A 57 22.02 -16.31 -7.69
C SER A 57 22.35 -17.82 -7.85
N GLU A 58 22.46 -18.56 -6.74
CA GLU A 58 22.63 -20.03 -6.71
C GLU A 58 21.29 -20.78 -6.77
N GLY A 59 20.17 -20.05 -6.68
CA GLY A 59 18.81 -20.58 -6.65
C GLY A 59 18.35 -21.07 -5.27
N ASN A 60 19.12 -20.80 -4.21
CA ASN A 60 18.67 -21.06 -2.85
C ASN A 60 17.52 -20.11 -2.51
N VAL A 61 16.56 -20.60 -1.75
CA VAL A 61 15.35 -19.90 -1.34
C VAL A 61 15.55 -19.35 0.07
N HIS A 62 15.36 -18.04 0.21
CA HIS A 62 15.41 -17.32 1.47
C HIS A 62 13.99 -17.03 1.91
N LEU A 63 13.67 -17.31 3.17
CA LEU A 63 12.36 -16.99 3.73
C LEU A 63 12.50 -16.22 5.03
N VAL A 64 11.62 -15.26 5.22
CA VAL A 64 11.46 -14.51 6.47
C VAL A 64 9.99 -14.50 6.85
N TRP A 65 9.69 -14.58 8.14
CA TRP A 65 8.32 -14.51 8.63
C TRP A 65 8.22 -13.97 10.05
N ALA A 66 7.02 -13.51 10.41
CA ALA A 66 6.69 -13.16 11.77
C ALA A 66 6.18 -14.40 12.54
N LYS A 67 6.87 -14.76 13.62
CA LYS A 67 6.44 -15.81 14.56
C LYS A 67 5.83 -15.18 15.80
N ASN A 68 4.59 -15.57 16.10
CA ASN A 68 3.78 -15.09 17.23
C ASN A 68 3.63 -13.56 17.29
N ASN A 69 3.81 -12.85 16.16
CA ASN A 69 3.88 -11.39 16.06
C ASN A 69 4.92 -10.75 17.02
N GLN A 70 6.02 -11.47 17.27
CA GLN A 70 7.09 -11.08 18.19
C GLN A 70 8.46 -11.25 17.54
N GLN A 71 8.71 -12.42 16.96
CA GLN A 71 10.01 -12.78 16.42
C GLN A 71 10.01 -12.63 14.89
N LEU A 72 11.09 -12.06 14.36
CA LEU A 72 11.44 -12.09 12.94
C LEU A 72 12.36 -13.30 12.74
N LEU A 73 11.88 -14.31 12.03
CA LEU A 73 12.67 -15.52 11.75
C LEU A 73 13.10 -15.55 10.30
N TYR A 74 14.29 -16.07 10.05
CA TYR A 74 14.90 -16.29 8.75
C TYR A 74 15.33 -17.74 8.58
N THR A 75 15.25 -18.26 7.36
CA THR A 75 15.79 -19.59 6.99
C THR A 75 16.26 -19.57 5.53
N MET A 76 17.18 -20.48 5.21
CA MET A 76 17.70 -20.69 3.87
C MET A 76 17.52 -22.15 3.48
N ILE A 77 17.03 -22.40 2.26
CA ILE A 77 16.74 -23.74 1.74
C ILE A 77 17.34 -23.84 0.34
N ASP A 78 17.92 -24.98 0.00
CA ASP A 78 18.45 -25.23 -1.34
C ASP A 78 17.31 -25.38 -2.39
N PRO A 79 17.61 -25.36 -3.70
CA PRO A 79 16.61 -25.55 -4.76
C PRO A 79 15.85 -26.89 -4.70
N ARG A 80 16.30 -27.85 -3.88
CA ARG A 80 15.74 -29.19 -3.73
C ARG A 80 14.89 -29.33 -2.45
N GLY A 81 14.74 -28.26 -1.68
CA GLY A 81 13.97 -28.25 -0.43
C GLY A 81 14.76 -28.67 0.81
N ILE A 82 16.09 -28.78 0.74
CA ILE A 82 16.95 -29.11 1.88
C ILE A 82 17.29 -27.83 2.64
N THR A 83 17.02 -27.79 3.94
CA THR A 83 17.40 -26.68 4.80
C THR A 83 18.92 -26.53 4.87
N LEU A 84 19.42 -25.36 4.49
CA LEU A 84 20.82 -24.95 4.60
C LEU A 84 21.07 -24.17 5.89
N ILE A 85 20.13 -23.31 6.28
CA ILE A 85 20.15 -22.59 7.55
C ILE A 85 18.79 -22.77 8.20
N ALA A 86 18.74 -23.46 9.35
CA ALA A 86 17.51 -23.65 10.10
C ALA A 86 16.96 -22.32 10.64
N PRO A 87 15.68 -22.25 11.04
CA PRO A 87 15.06 -21.00 11.49
C PRO A 87 15.91 -20.26 12.55
N THR A 88 16.46 -19.11 12.15
CA THR A 88 17.27 -18.20 12.97
C THR A 88 16.47 -16.94 13.27
N GLN A 89 16.42 -16.53 14.53
CA GLN A 89 15.80 -15.26 14.92
C GLN A 89 16.76 -14.10 14.63
N LEU A 90 16.27 -13.06 13.97
CA LEU A 90 17.06 -11.89 13.56
C LEU A 90 16.80 -10.62 14.38
N ASN A 91 15.90 -10.67 15.37
CA ASN A 91 15.52 -9.51 16.17
C ASN A 91 15.59 -9.82 17.67
N ASP A 92 16.78 -10.08 18.21
CA ASP A 92 16.93 -10.57 19.60
C ASP A 92 17.01 -9.47 20.68
N ASN A 93 16.14 -8.46 20.58
CA ASN A 93 16.01 -7.39 21.59
C ASN A 93 14.81 -7.54 22.55
N GLY A 94 14.21 -8.74 22.62
CA GLY A 94 13.26 -9.14 23.69
C GLY A 94 11.95 -8.35 23.83
N ALA A 95 11.72 -7.33 23.00
CA ALA A 95 10.53 -6.47 23.06
C ALA A 95 9.90 -6.15 21.70
N ALA A 96 10.55 -6.49 20.58
CA ALA A 96 10.05 -6.22 19.25
C ALA A 96 8.73 -6.94 18.98
N ARG A 97 7.83 -6.28 18.26
CA ARG A 97 6.57 -6.85 17.75
C ARG A 97 6.60 -6.78 16.25
N THR A 98 7.12 -7.82 15.62
CA THR A 98 7.31 -7.91 14.17
C THR A 98 6.00 -8.15 13.43
N TRP A 99 5.76 -7.36 12.39
CA TRP A 99 4.64 -7.46 11.46
C TRP A 99 5.12 -7.21 10.03
N HIS A 100 4.48 -7.90 9.08
CA HIS A 100 4.64 -7.68 7.63
C HIS A 100 6.11 -7.52 7.20
N PRO A 101 6.98 -8.50 7.48
CA PRO A 101 8.32 -8.44 6.96
C PRO A 101 8.31 -8.61 5.44
N ASP A 102 9.22 -7.91 4.78
CA ASP A 102 9.50 -8.04 3.36
C ASP A 102 11.02 -8.13 3.14
N MET A 103 11.44 -8.69 2.01
CA MET A 103 12.85 -8.91 1.72
C MET A 103 13.20 -8.72 0.24
N ALA A 104 14.43 -8.30 0.01
CA ALA A 104 15.04 -8.24 -1.31
C ALA A 104 16.50 -8.71 -1.22
N ILE A 105 17.07 -9.08 -2.36
CA ILE A 105 18.46 -9.53 -2.46
C ILE A 105 19.25 -8.57 -3.34
N ASP A 106 20.51 -8.34 -2.97
CA ASP A 106 21.39 -7.47 -3.73
C ASP A 106 22.35 -8.25 -4.65
N SER A 107 23.23 -7.53 -5.36
CA SER A 107 24.15 -8.12 -6.33
C SER A 107 25.21 -9.06 -5.73
N LEU A 108 25.34 -9.10 -4.40
CA LEU A 108 26.27 -9.93 -3.65
C LEU A 108 25.57 -11.06 -2.89
N ASP A 109 24.30 -11.33 -3.23
CA ASP A 109 23.43 -12.30 -2.57
C ASP A 109 23.24 -12.03 -1.06
N ARG A 110 23.35 -10.77 -0.64
CA ARG A 110 23.00 -10.35 0.73
C ARG A 110 21.49 -10.11 0.78
N VAL A 111 20.88 -10.54 1.89
CA VAL A 111 19.43 -10.42 2.09
C VAL A 111 19.16 -9.15 2.89
N HIS A 112 18.41 -8.25 2.29
CA HIS A 112 17.90 -7.02 2.88
C HIS A 112 16.49 -7.27 3.38
N ILE A 113 16.21 -6.89 4.63
CA ILE A 113 14.94 -7.20 5.28
C ILE A 113 14.38 -5.93 5.91
N THR A 114 13.09 -5.68 5.68
CA THR A 114 12.33 -4.62 6.36
C THR A 114 11.12 -5.22 7.07
N TRP A 115 10.68 -4.60 8.16
CA TRP A 115 9.48 -5.01 8.90
C TRP A 115 8.90 -3.85 9.70
N ALA A 116 7.63 -3.98 10.09
CA ALA A 116 7.02 -3.08 11.06
C ALA A 116 7.24 -3.62 12.48
N ASP A 117 7.85 -2.82 13.35
CA ASP A 117 7.88 -3.05 14.79
C ASP A 117 6.74 -2.28 15.46
N LYS A 118 5.76 -2.99 16.00
CA LYS A 118 4.62 -2.43 16.75
C LYS A 118 4.85 -2.38 18.26
N SER A 119 6.09 -2.46 18.72
CA SER A 119 6.48 -2.30 20.12
C SER A 119 6.59 -0.82 20.48
N GLY A 120 5.92 -0.40 21.56
CA GLY A 120 5.95 1.00 22.00
C GLY A 120 5.44 1.98 20.93
N GLN A 121 6.34 2.82 20.39
CA GLN A 121 6.06 3.66 19.22
C GLN A 121 6.34 2.83 17.96
N HIS A 122 5.37 2.78 17.06
CA HIS A 122 5.47 1.96 15.86
C HIS A 122 6.72 2.38 15.05
N ALA A 123 7.45 1.45 14.47
CA ALA A 123 8.64 1.75 13.69
C ALA A 123 8.65 0.95 12.39
N ILE A 124 9.17 1.53 11.32
CA ILE A 124 9.66 0.74 10.20
C ILE A 124 11.14 0.48 10.45
N MET A 125 11.52 -0.78 10.35
CA MET A 125 12.86 -1.26 10.64
C MET A 125 13.49 -1.80 9.37
N TYR A 126 14.82 -1.80 9.33
CA TYR A 126 15.62 -2.34 8.25
C TYR A 126 16.88 -3.02 8.81
N THR A 127 17.26 -4.15 8.22
CA THR A 127 18.51 -4.86 8.50
C THR A 127 19.03 -5.49 7.21
N ALA A 128 20.29 -5.90 7.19
CA ALA A 128 20.82 -6.73 6.11
C ALA A 128 21.72 -7.82 6.67
N ILE A 129 21.58 -9.02 6.10
CA ILE A 129 22.34 -10.20 6.47
C ILE A 129 23.10 -10.76 5.25
N ASN A 130 24.23 -11.41 5.49
CA ASN A 130 24.94 -12.23 4.54
C ASN A 130 24.89 -13.69 5.00
N PRO A 131 23.94 -14.49 4.47
CA PRO A 131 23.77 -15.89 4.85
C PRO A 131 24.99 -16.76 4.57
N PHE A 132 25.86 -16.36 3.62
CA PHE A 132 27.07 -17.10 3.26
C PHE A 132 28.21 -16.95 4.27
N GLN A 133 28.02 -16.15 5.34
CA GLN A 133 28.91 -16.12 6.49
C GLN A 133 28.68 -17.31 7.45
N ASP A 134 27.53 -17.99 7.33
CA ASP A 134 27.24 -19.24 8.02
C ASP A 134 27.87 -20.44 7.30
N ASP A 135 28.07 -21.55 8.02
CA ASP A 135 28.62 -22.77 7.42
C ASP A 135 27.58 -23.56 6.59
N ARG A 136 26.29 -23.19 6.68
CA ARG A 136 25.17 -23.74 5.91
C ARG A 136 25.03 -25.26 6.08
N ASP A 137 25.36 -25.76 7.27
CA ASP A 137 25.33 -27.19 7.60
C ASP A 137 23.93 -27.74 7.93
N GLY A 138 22.90 -26.89 7.80
CA GLY A 138 21.51 -27.17 8.15
C GLY A 138 21.14 -26.81 9.59
N SER A 139 22.09 -26.36 10.42
CA SER A 139 21.82 -25.81 11.74
C SER A 139 21.40 -24.34 11.69
N ALA A 140 20.98 -23.79 12.83
CA ALA A 140 20.57 -22.40 12.91
C ALA A 140 21.80 -21.50 13.06
N ALA A 141 21.90 -20.47 12.23
CA ALA A 141 22.88 -19.41 12.37
C ALA A 141 22.63 -18.60 13.67
N THR A 142 23.63 -17.82 14.08
CA THR A 142 23.47 -16.76 15.09
C THR A 142 23.23 -15.43 14.38
N ASP A 143 22.25 -14.63 14.80
CA ASP A 143 21.95 -13.31 14.20
C ASP A 143 23.23 -12.48 13.93
N GLY A 144 23.98 -12.19 14.98
CA GLY A 144 25.20 -11.38 14.87
C GLY A 144 26.32 -12.00 14.03
N SER A 145 26.28 -13.29 13.65
CA SER A 145 27.30 -13.90 12.79
C SER A 145 27.00 -13.74 11.31
N ILE A 146 25.75 -13.44 10.94
CA ILE A 146 25.33 -13.21 9.55
C ILE A 146 24.92 -11.75 9.30
N THR A 147 24.68 -10.95 10.34
CA THR A 147 24.26 -9.55 10.20
C THR A 147 25.39 -8.65 9.72
N VAL A 148 25.18 -8.00 8.57
CA VAL A 148 26.13 -7.07 7.93
C VAL A 148 25.72 -5.61 8.07
N VAL A 149 24.42 -5.32 8.28
CA VAL A 149 23.92 -4.02 8.68
C VAL A 149 23.04 -4.23 9.90
N GLN A 150 23.33 -3.53 11.00
CA GLN A 150 22.55 -3.63 12.23
C GLN A 150 21.13 -3.07 12.04
N ASP A 151 20.21 -3.50 12.91
CA ASP A 151 18.84 -3.00 12.98
C ASP A 151 18.81 -1.46 12.97
N THR A 152 18.32 -0.92 11.87
CA THR A 152 18.22 0.50 11.58
C THR A 152 16.75 0.91 11.63
N ILE A 153 16.47 2.00 12.34
CA ILE A 153 15.14 2.60 12.35
C ILE A 153 15.01 3.45 11.08
N VAL A 154 14.12 3.05 10.18
CA VAL A 154 13.77 3.83 8.98
C VAL A 154 12.91 5.03 9.38
N GLU A 155 11.89 4.81 10.21
CA GLU A 155 11.01 5.86 10.71
C GLU A 155 10.34 5.41 12.02
N LYS A 156 10.13 6.32 12.98
CA LYS A 156 9.50 6.01 14.27
C LYS A 156 8.75 7.20 14.87
N ARG A 157 7.44 7.03 15.08
CA ARG A 157 6.54 8.03 15.70
C ARG A 157 5.38 7.35 16.45
N SER A 158 4.53 8.14 17.10
CA SER A 158 3.36 7.65 17.84
C SER A 158 2.27 7.03 16.96
N ASN A 159 2.13 7.49 15.72
CA ASN A 159 1.09 7.02 14.80
C ASN A 159 1.42 5.63 14.24
N ASN A 160 0.39 4.88 13.85
CA ASN A 160 0.55 3.59 13.21
C ASN A 160 1.32 3.74 11.88
N ARG A 161 2.33 2.89 11.69
CA ARG A 161 3.01 2.65 10.42
C ARG A 161 3.16 1.15 10.23
N ASP A 162 2.97 0.69 9.00
CA ASP A 162 2.87 -0.73 8.71
C ASP A 162 3.17 -1.04 7.23
N TRP A 163 3.13 -2.32 6.87
CA TRP A 163 3.26 -2.82 5.50
C TRP A 163 4.45 -2.22 4.73
N PRO A 164 5.68 -2.36 5.26
CA PRO A 164 6.84 -1.95 4.50
C PRO A 164 7.06 -2.89 3.31
N ALA A 165 7.53 -2.33 2.20
CA ALA A 165 7.99 -3.06 1.03
C ALA A 165 9.38 -2.56 0.62
N ILE A 166 10.23 -3.46 0.14
CA ILE A 166 11.65 -3.18 -0.13
C ILE A 166 12.07 -3.59 -1.56
N ALA A 167 12.86 -2.75 -2.20
CA ALA A 167 13.53 -3.08 -3.47
C ALA A 167 14.97 -2.56 -3.49
N ILE A 168 15.82 -3.17 -4.31
CA ILE A 168 17.23 -2.86 -4.44
C ILE A 168 17.52 -2.34 -5.86
N ASP A 169 18.26 -1.24 -5.98
CA ASP A 169 18.68 -0.69 -7.27
C ASP A 169 19.98 -1.35 -7.80
N SER A 170 20.40 -1.01 -9.03
CA SER A 170 21.61 -1.58 -9.63
C SER A 170 22.93 -1.22 -8.93
N ARG A 171 22.90 -0.34 -7.92
CA ARG A 171 24.04 0.05 -7.08
C ARG A 171 23.95 -0.54 -5.67
N ASP A 172 23.04 -1.48 -5.45
CA ASP A 172 22.72 -2.07 -4.15
C ASP A 172 22.19 -1.07 -3.11
N ASN A 173 21.62 0.06 -3.56
CA ASN A 173 20.88 0.95 -2.67
C ASN A 173 19.51 0.35 -2.36
N VAL A 174 19.06 0.63 -1.14
CA VAL A 174 17.83 0.09 -0.60
C VAL A 174 16.73 1.15 -0.69
N HIS A 175 15.60 0.78 -1.27
CA HIS A 175 14.41 1.59 -1.37
C HIS A 175 13.31 0.97 -0.53
N ILE A 176 12.72 1.75 0.39
CA ILE A 176 11.69 1.27 1.30
C ILE A 176 10.47 2.16 1.19
N THR A 177 9.30 1.54 1.05
CA THR A 177 8.00 2.22 1.12
C THR A 177 7.16 1.64 2.24
N TRP A 178 6.26 2.42 2.82
CA TRP A 178 5.36 1.96 3.89
C TRP A 178 4.10 2.82 3.97
N GLU A 179 3.07 2.31 4.65
CA GLU A 179 1.92 3.14 5.04
C GLU A 179 2.15 3.81 6.41
N ASP A 180 1.79 5.09 6.53
CA ASP A 180 1.90 5.83 7.79
C ASP A 180 0.69 6.76 7.99
N ASN A 181 0.15 6.76 9.20
CA ASN A 181 -0.96 7.65 9.61
C ASN A 181 -0.46 9.01 10.13
N PHE A 182 0.82 9.32 9.98
CA PHE A 182 1.38 10.61 10.36
C PHE A 182 0.86 11.73 9.47
N ASP A 183 0.23 12.72 10.12
CA ASP A 183 -0.33 13.89 9.47
C ASP A 183 -0.22 15.10 10.40
N GLN A 184 0.94 15.77 10.38
CA GLN A 184 1.25 16.88 11.27
C GLN A 184 0.23 18.03 11.19
N LEU A 185 -0.38 18.22 10.03
CA LEU A 185 -1.29 19.33 9.74
C LEU A 185 -2.76 18.91 9.78
N ASP A 186 -3.04 17.65 10.13
CA ASP A 186 -4.38 17.04 10.14
C ASP A 186 -5.15 17.25 8.81
N LYS A 187 -4.42 17.36 7.69
CA LYS A 187 -4.98 17.62 6.35
C LYS A 187 -5.68 16.41 5.75
N PHE A 188 -5.23 15.23 6.16
CA PHE A 188 -5.69 13.92 5.72
C PHE A 188 -6.45 13.20 6.83
N PHE A 189 -6.75 13.88 7.96
CA PHE A 189 -7.51 13.33 9.09
C PHE A 189 -6.90 12.03 9.62
N GLN A 190 -5.57 11.97 9.66
CA GLN A 190 -4.79 10.79 10.06
C GLN A 190 -5.14 9.51 9.29
N GLN A 191 -5.67 9.64 8.07
CA GLN A 191 -5.82 8.53 7.14
C GLN A 191 -4.44 8.09 6.63
N PRO A 192 -4.19 6.79 6.46
CA PRO A 192 -2.87 6.31 6.04
C PRO A 192 -2.48 6.86 4.68
N GLN A 193 -1.22 7.29 4.58
CA GLN A 193 -0.56 7.75 3.37
C GLN A 193 0.66 6.88 3.06
N ILE A 194 1.15 6.94 1.83
CA ILE A 194 2.35 6.20 1.42
C ILE A 194 3.59 7.08 1.56
N TYR A 195 4.59 6.54 2.23
CA TYR A 195 5.89 7.16 2.42
C TYR A 195 6.99 6.35 1.73
N TYR A 196 8.13 6.99 1.51
CA TYR A 196 9.29 6.44 0.85
C TYR A 196 10.58 6.95 1.51
N ALA A 197 11.58 6.08 1.60
CA ALA A 197 12.95 6.40 1.98
C ALA A 197 13.95 5.59 1.15
N MET A 198 15.18 6.07 1.07
CA MET A 198 16.28 5.41 0.37
C MET A 198 17.54 5.43 1.23
N PHE A 199 18.23 4.30 1.28
CA PHE A 199 19.44 4.10 2.06
C PHE A 199 20.55 3.49 1.20
N GLU A 200 21.79 3.85 1.48
CA GLU A 200 23.00 3.19 0.99
C GLU A 200 23.54 2.28 2.10
N PRO A 201 23.49 0.94 1.94
CA PRO A 201 24.08 0.03 2.92
C PRO A 201 25.59 0.22 3.03
N ASN A 202 26.10 0.35 4.25
CA ASN A 202 27.52 0.47 4.55
C ASN A 202 27.98 -0.66 5.50
N PRO A 203 28.21 -1.87 4.96
CA PRO A 203 28.63 -3.03 5.75
C PRO A 203 29.93 -2.84 6.52
N ALA A 204 30.84 -2.00 6.00
CA ALA A 204 32.11 -1.72 6.67
C ALA A 204 31.91 -0.98 8.00
N ALA A 205 30.85 -0.18 8.09
CA ALA A 205 30.41 0.51 9.30
C ALA A 205 29.22 -0.19 9.99
N THR A 206 28.74 -1.32 9.46
CA THR A 206 27.56 -2.06 9.95
C THR A 206 26.29 -1.21 10.06
N GLN A 207 26.13 -0.22 9.19
CA GLN A 207 25.01 0.73 9.21
C GLN A 207 24.41 0.93 7.81
N ALA A 208 23.32 1.69 7.72
CA ALA A 208 22.77 2.19 6.48
C ALA A 208 22.78 3.72 6.48
N ASP A 209 23.39 4.31 5.45
CA ASP A 209 23.49 5.75 5.27
C ASP A 209 22.23 6.28 4.57
N VAL A 210 21.57 7.29 5.15
CA VAL A 210 20.31 7.84 4.61
C VAL A 210 20.62 8.69 3.37
N ILE A 211 20.04 8.32 2.22
CA ILE A 211 20.12 9.09 0.97
C ILE A 211 18.89 9.98 0.81
N PHE A 212 17.71 9.39 0.97
CA PHE A 212 16.43 10.11 1.05
C PHE A 212 15.75 9.74 2.34
N ASP A 213 15.51 10.74 3.17
CA ASP A 213 14.72 10.57 4.38
C ASP A 213 13.22 10.45 4.03
N SER A 214 12.44 10.02 5.02
CA SER A 214 10.99 9.84 4.99
C SER A 214 10.25 10.93 4.22
N THR A 215 9.74 10.56 3.05
CA THR A 215 9.10 11.46 2.09
C THR A 215 7.68 10.98 1.75
N LEU A 216 6.69 11.87 1.87
CA LEU A 216 5.29 11.60 1.53
C LEU A 216 5.10 11.53 0.01
N LEU A 217 4.58 10.41 -0.50
CA LEU A 217 4.27 10.21 -1.92
C LEU A 217 2.82 10.58 -2.29
N THR A 218 1.87 10.50 -1.36
CA THR A 218 0.43 10.67 -1.63
C THR A 218 -0.17 11.88 -0.90
N PRO A 219 -0.02 13.12 -1.39
CA PRO A 219 -0.52 14.31 -0.69
C PRO A 219 -2.02 14.58 -0.93
N ILE A 220 -2.88 13.56 -0.88
CA ILE A 220 -4.33 13.68 -1.20
C ILE A 220 -5.17 12.87 -0.21
N ILE A 221 -6.36 13.38 0.13
CA ILE A 221 -7.33 12.70 1.00
C ILE A 221 -7.74 11.34 0.43
N GLY A 222 -7.99 10.39 1.32
CA GLY A 222 -8.48 9.05 1.01
C GLY A 222 -7.58 7.99 1.65
N HIS A 223 -8.09 6.78 1.76
CA HIS A 223 -7.30 5.68 2.31
C HIS A 223 -6.26 5.25 1.27
N LYS A 224 -5.03 5.09 1.72
CA LYS A 224 -3.92 4.46 0.97
C LYS A 224 -3.39 3.33 1.82
N GLY A 225 -2.89 2.26 1.23
CA GLY A 225 -2.30 1.19 2.03
C GLY A 225 -1.59 0.16 1.20
N HIS A 226 -0.95 -0.78 1.87
CA HIS A 226 -0.29 -1.94 1.27
C HIS A 226 0.59 -1.55 0.05
N PRO A 227 1.56 -0.63 0.22
CA PRO A 227 2.43 -0.28 -0.88
C PRO A 227 3.27 -1.48 -1.30
N ASP A 228 3.64 -1.50 -2.57
CA ASP A 228 4.65 -2.40 -3.12
C ASP A 228 5.57 -1.60 -4.05
N ILE A 229 6.82 -2.04 -4.16
CA ILE A 229 7.89 -1.31 -4.84
C ILE A 229 8.66 -2.24 -5.77
N ALA A 230 8.90 -1.75 -6.99
CA ALA A 230 9.75 -2.41 -7.96
C ALA A 230 10.69 -1.39 -8.61
N ILE A 231 11.86 -1.85 -9.03
CA ILE A 231 12.87 -1.02 -9.69
C ILE A 231 13.18 -1.65 -11.04
N ASP A 232 13.13 -0.85 -12.11
CA ASP A 232 13.47 -1.33 -13.45
C ASP A 232 14.98 -1.30 -13.72
N ALA A 233 15.39 -1.82 -14.88
CA ALA A 233 16.81 -1.91 -15.25
C ALA A 233 17.51 -0.55 -15.44
N ASP A 234 16.76 0.56 -15.49
CA ASP A 234 17.28 1.93 -15.60
C ASP A 234 17.25 2.67 -14.23
N ASP A 235 17.13 1.93 -13.12
CA ASP A 235 16.97 2.41 -11.75
C ASP A 235 15.73 3.32 -11.56
N LYS A 236 14.63 3.09 -12.31
CA LYS A 236 13.37 3.80 -12.06
C LYS A 236 12.54 3.06 -11.03
N VAL A 237 12.33 3.75 -9.92
CA VAL A 237 11.45 3.30 -8.84
C VAL A 237 9.99 3.43 -9.26
N GLN A 238 9.27 2.31 -9.20
CA GLN A 238 7.82 2.23 -9.37
C GLN A 238 7.22 1.84 -8.02
N VAL A 239 6.29 2.64 -7.51
CA VAL A 239 5.55 2.34 -6.28
C VAL A 239 4.07 2.23 -6.64
N VAL A 240 3.45 1.14 -6.19
CA VAL A 240 2.01 0.90 -6.30
C VAL A 240 1.41 0.77 -4.91
N TRP A 241 0.11 1.01 -4.77
CA TRP A 241 -0.59 0.97 -3.48
C TRP A 241 -2.09 0.81 -3.68
N ASP A 242 -2.78 0.35 -2.64
CA ASP A 242 -4.23 0.37 -2.57
C ASP A 242 -4.73 1.80 -2.39
N ASP A 243 -5.77 2.18 -3.14
CA ASP A 243 -6.24 3.55 -3.18
C ASP A 243 -7.77 3.64 -3.26
N THR A 244 -8.38 4.49 -2.43
CA THR A 244 -9.82 4.77 -2.53
C THR A 244 -10.20 5.72 -3.67
N ARG A 245 -9.24 6.30 -4.40
CA ARG A 245 -9.50 7.10 -5.61
C ARG A 245 -10.30 6.28 -6.62
N GLY A 246 -11.25 6.92 -7.29
CA GLY A 246 -12.25 6.23 -8.12
C GLY A 246 -13.34 5.51 -7.33
N GLY A 247 -13.22 5.46 -6.00
CA GLY A 247 -14.22 4.91 -5.10
C GLY A 247 -15.54 5.67 -5.11
N LYS A 248 -16.58 4.96 -4.70
CA LYS A 248 -17.96 5.43 -4.63
C LYS A 248 -18.45 5.31 -3.19
N VAL A 249 -18.94 6.40 -2.63
CA VAL A 249 -19.53 6.43 -1.29
C VAL A 249 -20.97 6.92 -1.41
N GLU A 250 -21.89 6.25 -0.72
CA GLU A 250 -23.28 6.71 -0.62
C GLU A 250 -23.57 7.17 0.81
N LEU A 251 -23.98 8.44 0.93
CA LEU A 251 -24.39 9.06 2.18
C LEU A 251 -25.91 9.21 2.18
N THR A 252 -26.57 8.52 3.11
CA THR A 252 -28.01 8.71 3.35
C THR A 252 -28.21 9.33 4.71
N PHE A 253 -28.84 10.50 4.74
CA PHE A 253 -29.24 11.15 5.98
C PHE A 253 -30.73 11.00 6.19
N ILE A 254 -31.16 10.78 7.44
CA ILE A 254 -32.56 10.85 7.85
C ILE A 254 -32.63 11.90 8.97
N ILE A 255 -33.32 13.00 8.71
CA ILE A 255 -33.32 14.20 9.54
C ILE A 255 -34.75 14.51 9.95
N ASP A 256 -34.99 14.76 11.23
CA ASP A 256 -36.33 15.11 11.71
C ASP A 256 -36.81 16.46 11.16
N THR A 257 -38.11 16.56 10.91
CA THR A 257 -38.77 17.78 10.38
C THR A 257 -39.75 18.41 11.37
N SER A 258 -39.83 17.92 12.62
CA SER A 258 -40.79 18.35 13.64
C SER A 258 -40.64 19.81 14.13
N GLY A 259 -39.67 20.55 13.59
CA GLY A 259 -39.41 21.96 13.93
C GLY A 259 -38.37 22.15 15.03
N SER A 260 -37.93 21.07 15.70
CA SER A 260 -36.86 21.10 16.69
C SER A 260 -35.45 21.21 16.08
N MET A 261 -35.30 20.87 14.79
CA MET A 261 -34.01 20.72 14.10
C MET A 261 -33.74 21.79 13.01
N TYR A 262 -34.29 23.01 13.12
CA TYR A 262 -34.22 23.98 12.01
C TYR A 262 -32.78 24.37 11.62
N SER A 263 -31.91 24.65 12.60
CA SER A 263 -30.50 24.98 12.38
C SER A 263 -29.71 23.78 11.86
N GLU A 264 -30.03 22.60 12.38
CA GLU A 264 -29.38 21.33 12.07
C GLU A 264 -29.60 20.96 10.60
N TRP A 265 -30.75 21.33 10.01
CA TRP A 265 -30.97 21.20 8.57
C TRP A 265 -29.97 22.00 7.73
N ALA A 266 -29.67 23.23 8.14
CA ALA A 266 -28.66 24.05 7.48
C ALA A 266 -27.26 23.43 7.67
N ASP A 267 -26.95 23.00 8.91
CA ASP A 267 -25.65 22.40 9.24
C ASP A 267 -25.38 21.09 8.50
N VAL A 268 -26.38 20.22 8.30
CA VAL A 268 -26.18 19.00 7.48
C VAL A 268 -25.87 19.36 6.03
N CYS A 269 -26.53 20.37 5.46
CA CYS A 269 -26.17 20.85 4.12
C CYS A 269 -24.76 21.43 4.08
N THR A 270 -24.31 22.16 5.11
CA THR A 270 -22.92 22.58 5.24
C THR A 270 -21.97 21.39 5.30
N VAL A 271 -22.28 20.33 6.07
CA VAL A 271 -21.46 19.10 6.14
C VAL A 271 -21.36 18.44 4.77
N VAL A 272 -22.45 18.33 4.02
CA VAL A 272 -22.46 17.58 2.75
C VAL A 272 -21.89 18.42 1.61
N TYR A 273 -22.36 19.66 1.46
CA TYR A 273 -22.11 20.51 0.28
C TYR A 273 -21.10 21.63 0.50
N GLY A 274 -20.79 21.94 1.77
CA GLY A 274 -19.89 23.04 2.15
C GLY A 274 -20.63 24.37 2.30
N GLY A 275 -20.04 25.26 3.10
CA GLY A 275 -20.59 26.57 3.43
C GLY A 275 -20.30 26.96 4.87
N ASN A 276 -21.27 27.57 5.55
CA ASN A 276 -21.10 28.09 6.91
C ASN A 276 -22.13 27.50 7.87
N PHE A 277 -21.67 26.96 8.99
CA PHE A 277 -22.55 26.46 10.05
C PHE A 277 -23.38 27.58 10.66
N ALA A 278 -24.58 27.25 11.14
CA ALA A 278 -25.48 28.16 11.84
C ALA A 278 -24.84 28.72 13.13
N SER A 279 -23.99 27.93 13.79
CA SER A 279 -23.22 28.35 14.97
C SER A 279 -21.97 29.19 14.62
N GLY A 280 -21.67 29.38 13.34
CA GLY A 280 -20.44 29.99 12.85
C GLY A 280 -19.35 28.96 12.53
N GLY A 281 -18.38 29.38 11.71
CA GLY A 281 -17.35 28.52 11.14
C GLY A 281 -17.71 28.03 9.74
N SER A 282 -16.70 27.83 8.90
CA SER A 282 -16.87 27.37 7.52
C SER A 282 -16.35 25.95 7.35
N PHE A 283 -17.00 25.17 6.51
CA PHE A 283 -16.54 23.83 6.12
C PHE A 283 -16.61 23.67 4.60
N GLN A 284 -15.65 22.95 4.04
CA GLN A 284 -15.57 22.73 2.59
C GLN A 284 -16.67 21.78 2.08
N GLY A 285 -17.21 20.93 2.94
CA GLY A 285 -18.20 19.92 2.59
C GLY A 285 -17.56 18.60 2.17
N ILE A 286 -18.14 17.48 2.60
CA ILE A 286 -17.65 16.13 2.30
C ILE A 286 -17.68 15.87 0.79
N LYS A 287 -18.76 16.25 0.11
CA LYS A 287 -18.92 15.99 -1.33
C LYS A 287 -17.89 16.75 -2.16
N PRO A 288 -17.65 18.07 -1.97
CA PRO A 288 -16.54 18.76 -2.63
C PRO A 288 -15.15 18.22 -2.27
N MET A 289 -14.89 17.90 -1.00
CA MET A 289 -13.59 17.37 -0.56
C MET A 289 -13.25 16.05 -1.23
N LEU A 290 -14.18 15.08 -1.21
CA LEU A 290 -13.97 13.77 -1.82
C LEU A 290 -13.96 13.83 -3.35
N LYS A 291 -14.72 14.76 -3.96
CA LYS A 291 -14.65 15.01 -5.40
C LYS A 291 -13.27 15.48 -5.84
N ASN A 292 -12.63 16.37 -5.08
CA ASN A 292 -11.24 16.81 -5.36
C ASN A 292 -10.24 15.66 -5.23
N ALA A 293 -10.53 14.68 -4.38
CA ALA A 293 -9.79 13.43 -4.26
C ALA A 293 -10.22 12.36 -5.29
N ASN A 294 -10.90 12.73 -6.39
CA ASN A 294 -11.36 11.81 -7.43
C ASN A 294 -12.26 10.66 -6.91
N MET A 295 -13.05 10.91 -5.87
CA MET A 295 -14.07 10.00 -5.36
C MET A 295 -15.46 10.52 -5.70
N THR A 296 -16.40 9.61 -5.97
CA THR A 296 -17.80 9.98 -6.22
C THR A 296 -18.60 9.82 -4.93
N VAL A 297 -19.25 10.91 -4.50
CA VAL A 297 -20.16 10.90 -3.36
C VAL A 297 -21.59 10.97 -3.88
N TYR A 298 -22.29 9.85 -3.76
CA TYR A 298 -23.74 9.79 -3.83
C TYR A 298 -24.31 10.30 -2.52
N GLU A 299 -25.31 11.16 -2.58
CA GLU A 299 -26.04 11.54 -1.38
C GLU A 299 -27.55 11.43 -1.59
N THR A 300 -28.28 11.23 -0.50
CA THR A 300 -29.70 11.59 -0.41
C THR A 300 -30.02 12.05 1.00
N LEU A 301 -30.67 13.20 1.15
CA LEU A 301 -31.08 13.74 2.46
C LEU A 301 -32.60 13.55 2.62
N TYR A 302 -33.02 12.66 3.51
CA TYR A 302 -34.43 12.43 3.82
C TYR A 302 -34.89 13.27 5.00
N GLY A 303 -35.96 14.03 4.83
CA GLY A 303 -36.67 14.68 5.92
C GLY A 303 -37.81 13.79 6.43
N LEU A 304 -37.68 13.33 7.67
CA LEU A 304 -38.66 12.47 8.34
C LEU A 304 -39.86 13.30 8.77
N GLY A 305 -41.00 13.11 8.09
CA GLY A 305 -42.26 13.79 8.35
C GLY A 305 -42.94 14.33 7.10
N ASN A 306 -44.14 14.89 7.29
CA ASN A 306 -44.96 15.42 6.19
C ASN A 306 -44.60 16.87 5.81
N TYR A 307 -43.73 17.51 6.59
CA TYR A 307 -43.31 18.90 6.46
C TYR A 307 -41.83 18.98 6.08
N MET A 308 -41.42 20.05 5.41
CA MET A 308 -40.01 20.37 5.16
C MET A 308 -39.73 21.79 5.65
N PRO A 309 -38.72 22.00 6.51
CA PRO A 309 -38.38 23.34 6.99
C PRO A 309 -37.80 24.17 5.85
N GLY A 310 -37.99 25.50 5.91
CA GLY A 310 -37.43 26.43 4.91
C GLY A 310 -35.91 26.29 4.75
N ALA A 311 -35.21 25.96 5.83
CA ALA A 311 -33.77 25.64 5.84
C ALA A 311 -33.38 24.62 4.76
N ALA A 312 -34.20 23.57 4.54
CA ALA A 312 -33.98 22.51 3.56
C ALA A 312 -34.05 22.98 2.08
N SER A 313 -34.29 24.26 1.83
CA SER A 313 -34.33 24.86 0.49
C SER A 313 -33.54 26.16 0.38
N SER A 314 -32.75 26.49 1.41
CA SER A 314 -32.03 27.76 1.53
C SER A 314 -30.54 27.55 1.82
N GLY A 315 -29.73 28.60 1.67
CA GLY A 315 -28.29 28.52 1.95
C GLY A 315 -27.61 27.40 1.17
N ASP A 316 -26.80 26.60 1.87
CA ASP A 316 -26.04 25.49 1.30
C ASP A 316 -26.95 24.38 0.71
N CYS A 317 -28.19 24.25 1.20
CA CYS A 317 -29.17 23.32 0.65
C CYS A 317 -29.76 23.75 -0.71
N SER A 318 -29.58 25.01 -1.12
CA SER A 318 -30.21 25.55 -2.33
C SER A 318 -29.71 24.89 -3.62
N SER A 319 -28.44 24.45 -3.64
CA SER A 319 -27.79 23.87 -4.81
C SER A 319 -28.32 22.49 -5.22
N VAL A 320 -29.00 21.79 -4.30
CA VAL A 320 -29.59 20.46 -4.51
C VAL A 320 -31.12 20.46 -4.49
N SER A 321 -31.71 21.66 -4.49
CA SER A 321 -33.15 21.89 -4.54
C SER A 321 -33.81 22.09 -5.93
N PRO A 322 -33.34 21.51 -7.06
CA PRO A 322 -34.15 21.56 -8.29
C PRO A 322 -35.34 20.59 -8.31
N ASN A 323 -35.32 19.50 -7.52
CA ASN A 323 -36.40 18.49 -7.50
C ASN A 323 -36.66 17.85 -6.12
N GLY A 324 -36.00 18.33 -5.05
CA GLY A 324 -35.84 17.57 -3.82
C GLY A 324 -36.83 17.86 -2.69
N ALA A 325 -36.96 19.11 -2.25
CA ALA A 325 -37.82 19.45 -1.10
C ALA A 325 -39.30 19.03 -1.28
N ASN A 326 -39.75 18.82 -2.52
CA ASN A 326 -41.09 18.36 -2.87
C ASN A 326 -41.17 16.90 -3.33
N ALA A 327 -40.04 16.21 -3.54
CA ALA A 327 -40.04 14.79 -3.89
C ALA A 327 -40.43 13.94 -2.67
N GLN A 328 -41.26 12.91 -2.92
CA GLN A 328 -41.80 12.02 -1.88
C GLN A 328 -41.15 10.65 -1.94
N GLY A 329 -40.83 10.11 -0.76
CA GLY A 329 -40.32 8.77 -0.53
C GLY A 329 -38.90 8.52 -1.08
N PRO A 330 -38.40 7.29 -0.91
CA PRO A 330 -37.16 6.83 -1.53
C PRO A 330 -37.18 6.99 -3.06
N ARG A 331 -36.00 7.07 -3.69
CA ARG A 331 -35.91 7.00 -5.15
C ARG A 331 -36.41 5.64 -5.64
N THR A 332 -37.08 5.63 -6.79
CA THR A 332 -37.49 4.39 -7.48
C THR A 332 -36.36 3.77 -8.29
N SER A 333 -35.25 4.50 -8.48
CA SER A 333 -34.05 4.05 -9.17
C SER A 333 -32.80 4.34 -8.33
N PRO A 334 -31.77 3.48 -8.37
CA PRO A 334 -30.49 3.73 -7.71
C PRO A 334 -29.79 4.94 -8.33
N LEU A 335 -28.85 5.54 -7.59
CA LEU A 335 -27.96 6.58 -8.10
C LEU A 335 -26.86 5.99 -8.98
N GLY A 336 -26.25 6.83 -9.83
CA GLY A 336 -25.13 6.44 -10.69
C GLY A 336 -25.53 5.75 -12.00
N LEU A 337 -26.77 5.92 -12.47
CA LEU A 337 -27.22 5.33 -13.74
C LEU A 337 -26.62 6.01 -14.98
N TYR A 338 -26.23 7.27 -14.88
CA TYR A 338 -25.57 8.04 -15.93
C TYR A 338 -24.54 9.01 -15.33
N PRO A 339 -23.54 9.48 -16.10
CA PRO A 339 -22.56 10.44 -15.61
C PRO A 339 -23.23 11.68 -15.03
N GLY A 340 -22.89 12.03 -13.78
CA GLY A 340 -23.49 13.16 -13.05
C GLY A 340 -24.74 12.83 -12.22
N ASP A 341 -25.25 11.59 -12.23
CA ASP A 341 -26.32 11.12 -11.32
C ASP A 341 -25.76 10.83 -9.91
N ASP A 342 -25.15 11.83 -9.28
CA ASP A 342 -24.49 11.71 -7.97
C ASP A 342 -25.31 12.29 -6.79
N SER A 343 -26.54 12.73 -7.06
CA SER A 343 -27.40 13.41 -6.09
C SER A 343 -28.83 12.88 -6.17
N GLY A 344 -29.30 12.30 -5.06
CA GLY A 344 -30.71 11.98 -4.86
C GLY A 344 -31.51 13.20 -4.41
N GLY A 345 -30.80 14.26 -4.01
CA GLY A 345 -31.35 15.50 -3.49
C GLY A 345 -31.94 15.34 -2.10
N ILE A 346 -32.54 16.42 -1.62
CA ILE A 346 -33.37 16.39 -0.41
C ILE A 346 -34.70 15.68 -0.75
N ARG A 347 -35.32 14.91 0.13
CA ARG A 347 -36.59 14.19 -0.16
C ARG A 347 -37.42 14.05 1.09
N LYS A 348 -38.74 14.08 0.99
CA LYS A 348 -39.65 13.80 2.12
C LYS A 348 -39.74 12.30 2.35
N LEU A 349 -39.56 11.86 3.59
CA LEU A 349 -39.79 10.50 4.02
C LEU A 349 -40.94 10.49 5.03
N PRO A 350 -42.09 9.87 4.72
CA PRO A 350 -43.19 9.80 5.68
C PRO A 350 -42.76 9.13 6.99
N GLY A 351 -43.27 9.64 8.12
CA GLY A 351 -42.86 9.24 9.48
C GLY A 351 -43.14 7.77 9.83
N THR A 352 -43.98 7.11 9.05
CA THR A 352 -44.47 5.75 9.27
C THR A 352 -44.80 5.12 7.92
N VAL A 353 -44.20 3.96 7.62
CA VAL A 353 -44.45 3.19 6.39
C VAL A 353 -45.02 1.83 6.77
N TYR A 354 -46.25 1.54 6.33
CA TYR A 354 -46.87 0.22 6.47
C TYR A 354 -47.29 -0.30 5.10
N ASN A 355 -46.82 -1.49 4.73
CA ASN A 355 -47.11 -2.14 3.45
C ASN A 355 -46.82 -1.25 2.21
N GLY A 356 -45.73 -0.49 2.25
CA GLY A 356 -45.31 0.41 1.17
C GLY A 356 -46.11 1.71 1.06
N GLN A 357 -46.98 2.02 2.03
CA GLN A 357 -47.78 3.25 2.09
C GLN A 357 -47.46 4.06 3.34
N THR A 358 -47.65 5.38 3.25
CA THR A 358 -47.65 6.28 4.42
C THR A 358 -48.78 5.86 5.35
N TYR A 359 -48.44 5.48 6.59
CA TYR A 359 -49.44 5.14 7.61
C TYR A 359 -49.73 6.40 8.44
N SER A 360 -50.92 6.98 8.30
CA SER A 360 -51.33 8.21 9.00
C SER A 360 -51.73 7.98 10.45
#